data_AF-A0A5C7UNF2-F1
#
_entry.id   AF-A0A5C7UNF2-F1
#
_cell.length_a   1.000
_cell.length_b   1.000
_cell.length_c   1.000
_cell.angle_alpha   90.00
_cell.angle_beta   90.00
_cell.angle_gamma   90.00
#
_symmetry.space_group_name_H-M   'P 1'
#
loop_
_entity.id
_entity.type
_entity.pdbx_description
1 polymer ?
#
loop_
_entity_poly.entity_id
_entity_poly.type
_entity_poly.pdbx_seq_one_letter_code
_entity_poly.pdbx_strand_id
1 'polypeptide(L)'
;MKLLDRVDPGGDNRYYEEAFRTMLEDHMTFLRTSSNTRLETVDSQLSYIYEGDLFGLLLKMGFKRNMHWVIMRVNNLKSPFDCDDKLTTLLVPSEADLIEISSTYNNILVTED
;
A
#
# COMPACT_ATOMS: atom_id res chain seq x y z
N MET A 1 22.97 -17.59 20.73
CA MET A 1 22.91 -17.73 19.25
C MET A 1 21.67 -16.98 18.79
N LYS A 2 21.83 -15.84 18.11
CA LYS A 2 20.73 -14.88 17.80
C LYS A 2 19.87 -15.42 16.64
N LEU A 3 18.61 -15.73 16.92
CA LEU A 3 17.57 -16.10 15.96
C LEU A 3 16.86 -14.86 15.39
N LEU A 4 17.60 -13.82 15.00
CA LEU A 4 17.00 -12.55 14.52
C LEU A 4 17.27 -12.23 13.05
N ASP A 5 17.99 -13.08 12.33
CA ASP A 5 18.70 -12.57 11.14
C ASP A 5 17.99 -12.72 9.80
N ARG A 6 16.78 -13.28 9.70
CA ARG A 6 16.12 -13.43 8.38
C ARG A 6 14.59 -13.42 8.42
N VAL A 7 13.98 -12.55 9.22
CA VAL A 7 12.61 -12.14 8.88
C VAL A 7 12.77 -11.14 7.74
N ASP A 8 12.66 -11.62 6.50
CA ASP A 8 12.38 -10.73 5.38
C ASP A 8 11.02 -10.08 5.69
N PRO A 9 10.97 -8.76 6.00
CA PRO A 9 9.69 -8.10 6.25
C PRO A 9 8.78 -8.17 5.01
N GLY A 10 9.30 -8.58 3.84
CA GLY A 10 8.57 -8.79 2.60
C GLY A 10 8.10 -7.48 1.98
N GLY A 11 8.70 -6.37 2.40
CA GLY A 11 8.43 -5.02 1.94
C GLY A 11 9.68 -4.17 2.06
N ASP A 12 9.90 -3.28 1.09
CA ASP A 12 10.99 -2.31 1.12
C ASP A 12 10.78 -1.35 2.30
N ASN A 13 11.81 -1.21 3.14
CA ASN A 13 11.75 -0.46 4.40
C ASN A 13 11.34 1.02 4.19
N ARG A 14 11.62 1.57 3.01
CA ARG A 14 11.29 2.98 2.67
C ARG A 14 9.79 3.27 2.75
N TYR A 15 8.93 2.30 2.44
CA TYR A 15 7.45 2.44 2.55
C TYR A 15 6.95 2.59 3.99
N TYR A 16 7.83 2.38 4.97
CA TYR A 16 7.56 2.53 6.39
C TYR A 16 8.17 3.81 6.98
N GLU A 17 8.96 4.55 6.20
CA GLU A 17 9.54 5.83 6.63
C GLU A 17 8.48 6.94 6.60
N GLU A 18 8.45 7.75 7.66
CA GLU A 18 7.46 8.82 7.81
C GLU A 18 7.55 9.85 6.69
N ALA A 19 8.76 10.29 6.34
CA ALA A 19 8.98 11.28 5.28
C ALA A 19 8.47 10.79 3.91
N PHE A 20 8.73 9.53 3.57
CA PHE A 20 8.24 8.96 2.32
C PHE A 20 6.71 8.77 2.33
N ARG A 21 6.13 8.40 3.46
CA ARG A 21 4.67 8.34 3.60
C ARG A 21 4.01 9.69 3.40
N THR A 22 4.56 10.76 3.98
CA THR A 22 4.06 12.14 3.76
C THR A 22 4.06 12.48 2.27
N MET A 23 5.16 12.21 1.57
CA MET A 23 5.22 12.42 0.12
C MET A 23 4.19 11.59 -0.64
N LEU A 24 3.99 10.32 -0.27
CA LEU A 24 2.93 9.50 -0.86
C LEU A 24 1.54 10.09 -0.61
N GLU A 25 1.27 10.62 0.58
CA GLU A 25 -0.02 11.26 0.89
C GLU A 25 -0.30 12.46 -0.01
N ASP A 26 0.73 13.29 -0.28
CA ASP A 26 0.62 14.43 -1.20
C ASP A 26 0.26 13.99 -2.64
N HIS A 27 0.60 12.75 -3.02
CA HIS A 27 0.33 12.17 -4.34
C HIS A 27 -0.96 11.33 -4.40
N MET A 28 -1.77 11.26 -3.35
CA MET A 28 -2.98 10.41 -3.32
C MET A 28 -4.00 10.78 -4.39
N THR A 29 -4.14 12.07 -4.71
CA THR A 29 -5.02 12.54 -5.79
C THR A 29 -4.57 11.99 -7.14
N PHE A 30 -3.27 12.05 -7.43
CA PHE A 30 -2.69 11.49 -8.64
C PHE A 30 -2.88 9.97 -8.71
N LEU A 31 -2.59 9.26 -7.61
CA LEU A 31 -2.76 7.81 -7.56
C LEU A 31 -4.22 7.37 -7.78
N ARG A 32 -5.22 8.16 -7.37
CA ARG A 32 -6.63 7.83 -7.61
C ARG A 32 -7.09 8.08 -9.04
N THR A 33 -6.50 9.06 -9.73
CA THR A 33 -6.90 9.45 -11.08
C THR A 33 -5.97 8.91 -12.17
N SER A 34 -4.85 8.29 -11.79
CA SER A 34 -3.92 7.62 -12.69
C SER A 34 -4.66 6.59 -13.55
N SER A 35 -4.40 6.60 -14.85
CA SER A 35 -4.91 5.58 -15.78
C SER A 35 -4.39 4.17 -15.48
N ASN A 36 -3.32 4.07 -14.69
CA ASN A 36 -2.71 2.81 -14.29
C ASN A 36 -3.33 2.25 -12.99
N THR A 37 -4.16 3.03 -12.30
CA THR A 37 -4.92 2.57 -11.15
C THR A 37 -6.13 1.79 -11.61
N ARG A 38 -6.28 0.58 -11.08
CA ARG A 38 -7.36 -0.33 -11.46
C ARG A 38 -8.29 -0.60 -10.30
N LEU A 39 -9.53 -0.92 -10.63
CA LEU A 39 -10.49 -1.44 -9.67
C LEU A 39 -10.31 -2.96 -9.59
N GLU A 40 -10.06 -3.44 -8.39
CA GLU A 40 -10.01 -4.86 -8.06
C GLU A 40 -11.28 -5.26 -7.34
N THR A 41 -11.96 -6.29 -7.84
CA THR A 41 -13.15 -6.85 -7.20
C THR A 41 -12.74 -7.69 -5.99
N VAL A 42 -13.38 -7.43 -4.86
CA VAL A 42 -13.24 -8.22 -3.64
C VAL A 42 -14.42 -9.18 -3.57
N ASP A 43 -14.12 -10.48 -3.47
CA ASP A 43 -15.13 -11.51 -3.28
C ASP A 43 -15.82 -11.34 -1.92
N SER A 44 -17.16 -11.45 -1.87
CA SER A 44 -17.93 -11.22 -0.64
C SER A 44 -17.66 -12.22 0.47
N GLN A 45 -17.23 -13.44 0.14
CA GLN A 45 -16.81 -14.41 1.14
C GLN A 45 -15.47 -13.99 1.75
N LEU A 46 -14.55 -13.46 0.93
CA LEU A 46 -13.28 -12.91 1.41
C LEU A 46 -13.48 -11.65 2.25
N SER A 47 -14.33 -10.71 1.84
CA SER A 47 -14.61 -9.49 2.64
C SER A 47 -15.13 -9.83 4.03
N TYR A 48 -16.02 -10.83 4.13
CA TYR A 48 -16.54 -11.31 5.41
C TYR A 48 -15.47 -12.02 6.26
N ILE A 49 -14.63 -12.88 5.67
CA ILE A 49 -13.58 -13.61 6.42
C ILE A 49 -12.53 -12.64 6.98
N TYR A 50 -12.20 -11.59 6.24
CA TYR A 50 -11.15 -10.62 6.58
C TYR A 50 -11.73 -9.28 7.05
N GLU A 51 -12.95 -9.27 7.60
CA GLU A 51 -13.51 -8.08 8.23
C GLU A 51 -12.56 -7.59 9.34
N GLY A 52 -12.19 -6.30 9.29
CA GLY A 52 -11.19 -5.73 10.18
C GLY A 52 -9.74 -6.18 9.94
N ASP A 53 -9.41 -6.90 8.86
CA ASP A 53 -8.04 -7.28 8.50
C ASP A 53 -7.72 -7.03 7.02
N LEU A 54 -7.61 -5.75 6.64
CA LEU A 54 -7.32 -5.35 5.27
C LEU A 54 -5.98 -5.92 4.78
N PHE A 55 -4.96 -5.94 5.63
CA PHE A 55 -3.64 -6.40 5.21
C PHE A 55 -3.61 -7.92 5.01
N GLY A 56 -4.34 -8.68 5.82
CA GLY A 56 -4.60 -10.10 5.58
C GLY A 56 -5.36 -10.34 4.27
N LEU A 57 -6.40 -9.55 4.00
CA LEU A 57 -7.14 -9.60 2.74
C LEU A 57 -6.21 -9.35 1.53
N LEU A 58 -5.43 -8.26 1.57
CA LEU A 58 -4.53 -7.89 0.48
C LEU A 58 -3.42 -8.93 0.26
N LEU A 59 -2.90 -9.52 1.35
CA LEU A 59 -1.96 -10.63 1.27
C LEU A 59 -2.61 -11.86 0.61
N LYS A 60 -3.84 -12.19 0.98
CA LYS A 60 -4.60 -13.30 0.40
C LYS A 60 -4.91 -13.10 -1.08
N MET A 61 -5.15 -11.86 -1.50
CA MET A 61 -5.33 -11.45 -2.89
C MET A 61 -4.02 -11.41 -3.70
N GLY A 62 -2.86 -11.59 -3.03
CA GLY A 62 -1.55 -11.67 -3.69
C GLY A 62 -0.83 -10.33 -3.86
N PHE A 63 -1.29 -9.26 -3.21
CA PHE A 63 -0.61 -7.97 -3.25
C PHE A 63 0.62 -7.96 -2.34
N LYS A 64 1.70 -7.32 -2.82
CA LYS A 64 2.93 -7.15 -2.06
C LYS A 64 2.74 -6.23 -0.85
N ARG A 65 3.44 -6.51 0.25
CA ARG A 65 3.27 -5.79 1.53
C ARG A 65 3.57 -4.31 1.45
N ASN A 66 4.52 -3.90 0.61
CA ASN A 66 4.85 -2.49 0.37
C ASN A 66 3.67 -1.70 -0.23
N MET A 67 2.74 -2.37 -0.93
CA MET A 67 1.55 -1.73 -1.49
C MET A 67 0.41 -1.60 -0.49
N HIS A 68 0.39 -2.39 0.58
CA HIS A 68 -0.77 -2.50 1.48
C HIS A 68 -1.17 -1.16 2.08
N TRP A 69 -0.19 -0.41 2.59
CA TRP A 69 -0.44 0.91 3.14
C TRP A 69 -0.96 1.89 2.07
N VAL A 70 -0.39 1.85 0.86
CA VAL A 70 -0.83 2.76 -0.22
C VAL A 70 -2.25 2.42 -0.67
N ILE A 71 -2.56 1.14 -0.87
CA ILE A 71 -3.92 0.69 -1.24
C ILE A 71 -4.92 1.14 -0.19
N MET A 72 -4.60 0.99 1.10
CA MET A 72 -5.44 1.50 2.19
C MET A 72 -5.73 3.01 2.04
N ARG A 73 -4.69 3.82 1.85
CA ARG A 73 -4.84 5.29 1.74
C ARG A 73 -5.57 5.73 0.46
N VAL A 74 -5.30 5.09 -0.67
CA VAL A 74 -5.99 5.37 -1.95
C VAL A 74 -7.50 5.08 -1.83
N ASN A 75 -7.90 4.13 -0.98
CA ASN A 75 -9.31 3.81 -0.71
C ASN A 75 -9.93 4.60 0.45
N ASN A 76 -9.30 5.69 0.92
CA ASN A 76 -9.74 6.50 2.07
C ASN A 76 -9.78 5.77 3.42
N LEU A 77 -9.14 4.61 3.53
CA LEU A 77 -9.03 3.89 4.81
C LEU A 77 -7.87 4.49 5.62
N LYS A 78 -8.08 4.67 6.93
CA LYS A 78 -7.07 5.24 7.84
C LYS A 78 -6.31 4.16 8.58
N SER A 79 -6.96 3.02 8.77
CA SER A 79 -6.47 1.88 9.52
C SER A 79 -6.70 0.60 8.73
N PRO A 80 -5.82 -0.42 8.86
CA PRO A 80 -6.06 -1.75 8.31
C PRO A 80 -7.31 -2.41 8.92
N PHE A 81 -7.79 -1.90 10.07
CA PHE A 81 -9.00 -2.36 10.74
C PHE A 81 -10.29 -1.70 10.21
N ASP A 82 -10.20 -0.73 9.29
CA ASP A 82 -11.36 0.01 8.77
C ASP A 82 -12.09 -0.72 7.62
N CYS A 83 -11.65 -1.93 7.21
CA CYS A 83 -12.34 -2.69 6.16
C CYS A 83 -13.55 -3.44 6.73
N ASP A 84 -14.71 -3.27 6.10
CA ASP A 84 -15.96 -3.94 6.47
C ASP A 84 -16.27 -5.12 5.55
N ASP A 85 -17.28 -5.90 5.95
CA ASP A 85 -17.81 -7.02 5.18
C ASP A 85 -18.46 -6.60 3.85
N LYS A 86 -18.73 -5.31 3.66
CA LYS A 86 -19.34 -4.71 2.46
C LYS A 86 -18.31 -4.22 1.44
N LEU A 87 -17.02 -4.36 1.73
CA LEU A 87 -15.96 -4.03 0.79
C LEU A 87 -16.04 -4.95 -0.45
N THR A 88 -16.51 -4.39 -1.56
CA THR A 88 -16.70 -5.12 -2.83
C THR A 88 -15.66 -4.75 -3.88
N THR A 89 -14.97 -3.62 -3.71
CA THR A 89 -13.98 -3.12 -4.65
C THR A 89 -12.86 -2.38 -3.95
N LEU A 90 -11.64 -2.48 -4.49
CA LEU A 90 -10.47 -1.72 -4.06
C LEU A 90 -9.82 -1.02 -5.25
N LEU A 91 -9.48 0.26 -5.10
CA LEU A 91 -8.55 0.95 -5.98
C LEU A 91 -7.13 0.46 -5.71
N VAL A 92 -6.47 -0.05 -6.73
CA VAL A 92 -5.10 -0.56 -6.65
C VAL A 92 -4.22 0.22 -7.63
N PRO A 93 -3.31 1.08 -7.14
CA PRO A 93 -2.36 1.77 -8.00
C PRO A 93 -1.32 0.78 -8.54
N SER A 94 -0.72 1.13 -9.66
CA SER A 94 0.33 0.31 -10.25
C SER A 94 1.64 0.41 -9.46
N GLU A 95 2.44 -0.66 -9.46
CA GLU A 95 3.79 -0.60 -8.88
C GLU A 95 4.68 0.43 -9.58
N ALA A 96 4.46 0.66 -10.88
CA ALA A 96 5.22 1.63 -11.66
C ALA A 96 5.05 3.06 -11.12
N ASP A 97 3.80 3.47 -10.84
CA ASP A 97 3.51 4.80 -10.27
C ASP A 97 4.19 4.96 -8.89
N LEU A 98 4.22 3.90 -8.08
CA LEU A 98 4.90 3.93 -6.77
C LEU A 98 6.42 4.03 -6.90
N ILE A 99 7.01 3.34 -7.89
CA ILE A 99 8.44 3.40 -8.18
C ILE A 99 8.82 4.81 -8.64
N GLU A 100 7.99 5.44 -9.49
CA GLU A 100 8.20 6.80 -9.98
C GLU A 100 8.20 7.83 -8.84
N ILE A 101 7.22 7.75 -7.94
CA ILE A 101 7.17 8.61 -6.74
C ILE A 101 8.39 8.34 -5.85
N SER A 102 8.78 7.08 -5.65
CA SER A 102 9.97 6.73 -4.87
C SER A 102 11.26 7.24 -5.48
N SER A 103 11.36 7.26 -6.81
CA SER A 103 12.55 7.72 -7.53
C SER A 103 12.72 9.23 -7.36
N THR A 104 11.60 9.96 -7.38
CA THR A 104 11.57 11.40 -7.11
C THR A 104 12.03 11.70 -5.68
N TYR A 105 11.59 10.90 -4.70
CA TYR A 105 12.02 11.03 -3.31
C TYR A 105 13.54 10.89 -3.15
N ASN A 106 14.14 9.84 -3.75
CA ASN A 106 15.58 9.60 -3.62
C ASN A 106 16.41 10.71 -4.28
N ASN A 107 15.93 11.29 -5.39
CA ASN A 107 16.64 12.38 -6.06
C ASN A 107 16.70 13.65 -5.21
N ILE A 108 15.65 13.95 -4.42
CA ILE A 108 15.63 15.10 -3.52
C ILE A 108 16.69 14.94 -2.42
N LEU A 109 16.84 13.73 -1.87
CA LEU A 109 17.83 13.45 -0.82
C LEU A 109 19.28 13.55 -1.30
N VAL A 110 19.56 13.29 -2.59
CA VAL A 110 20.92 13.35 -3.16
C VAL A 110 21.37 14.79 -3.46
N THR A 111 20.43 15.74 -3.58
CA THR A 111 20.75 17.14 -3.87
C THR A 111 21.05 18.00 -2.63
N GLU A 112 20.96 17.44 -1.42
CA GLU A 112 21.24 18.16 -0.16
C GLU A 112 22.63 17.88 0.45
N ASP A 113 23.51 17.16 -0.27
CA ASP A 113 24.95 16.98 0.03
C ASP A 113 25.84 17.87 -0.86
#